data_AF-D6ZE57-F1
#
_entry.id   AF-D6ZE57-F1
#
_cell.length_a   1.000
_cell.length_b   1.000
_cell.length_c   1.000
_cell.angle_alpha   90.00
_cell.angle_beta   90.00
_cell.angle_gamma   90.00
#
_symmetry.space_group_name_H-M   'P 1'
#
loop_
_entity.id
_entity.type
_entity.pdbx_description
1 polymer ?
#
loop_
_entity_poly.entity_id
_entity_poly.type
_entity_poly.pdbx_seq_one_letter_code
_entity_poly.pdbx_strand_id
1 'polypeptide(L)'
;MRKNIVGMLALFAVPSILGGCGSGTPETGEDQLSQLSTLFDGGEANTAWDKGFCTETYTQIAQVSDDLSKRRLENKTLQADARNLNLQAKAMLPNCDLLDSGNPVPDQLDTRFLRADMQIWKEQLAFDQTNPDNAAKAAGDYGRGTRVDWPDDGSKSWPNDGYKFLQLYRDCSNAYCPTFVALPQGVFAMGATSDEKETFDVDSVDSAWESPRHQVRIYTPFGLTDKEVTRDEFAEFIRETGYTVPAGCVTSPDEPIPVSEDPAAPESSDPAAPGSSEPDSPAVGVWNATANWENPGFVQSGQDPVVCVSRSDAQNFAVWLSKKTGAKYRLPSEAEWEYAARAFTTKPYIWGSDLDGLCENAAGYDIRTDEATGYKLPSKADCDDGAAYTNKAGSYKPNEWGLYDLAGNVREWVSDAWEPNLSSGPSSERPRTSGVQQFPVQRGGGWDDMPENLRSAYRSAYYSEYIRSYSGGFRLVREI
;
A
#
# COMPACT_ATOMS: atom_id res chain seq x y z
N MET A 1 36.91 19.08 -14.72
CA MET A 1 36.11 18.14 -15.54
C MET A 1 35.69 16.97 -14.66
N ARG A 2 34.54 17.07 -13.99
CA ARG A 2 33.85 15.97 -13.31
C ARG A 2 32.37 16.15 -13.62
N LYS A 3 31.86 15.34 -14.54
CA LYS A 3 30.45 15.21 -14.93
C LYS A 3 30.20 13.73 -15.21
N ASN A 4 29.03 13.26 -14.79
CA ASN A 4 28.34 12.02 -15.19
C ASN A 4 28.74 10.70 -14.50
N ILE A 5 28.15 10.46 -13.31
CA ILE A 5 27.82 9.11 -12.81
C ILE A 5 26.32 8.97 -12.40
N VAL A 6 25.51 10.04 -12.45
CA VAL A 6 24.07 9.99 -12.06
C VAL A 6 23.16 9.68 -13.26
N GLY A 7 23.50 8.71 -14.11
CA GLY A 7 22.78 8.52 -15.39
C GLY A 7 22.79 7.12 -16.00
N MET A 8 23.03 6.06 -15.22
CA MET A 8 23.26 4.72 -15.76
C MET A 8 22.32 3.62 -15.23
N LEU A 9 21.09 3.96 -14.84
CA LEU A 9 20.05 2.97 -14.48
C LEU A 9 18.83 2.97 -15.42
N ALA A 10 18.91 3.67 -16.55
CA ALA A 10 17.97 3.53 -17.66
C ALA A 10 18.68 2.86 -18.84
N LEU A 11 18.06 1.82 -19.41
CA LEU A 11 18.48 0.95 -20.53
C LEU A 11 19.23 -0.32 -20.10
N PHE A 12 18.61 -1.50 -20.25
CA PHE A 12 18.92 -2.44 -21.34
C PHE A 12 18.04 -3.70 -21.29
N ALA A 13 17.55 -4.08 -22.46
CA ALA A 13 16.95 -5.38 -22.78
C ALA A 13 18.01 -6.38 -23.30
N VAL A 14 17.96 -7.64 -22.85
CA VAL A 14 18.21 -8.98 -23.49
C VAL A 14 19.31 -9.09 -24.57
N PRO A 15 20.33 -10.03 -24.56
CA PRO A 15 20.13 -11.49 -24.79
C PRO A 15 21.15 -12.54 -24.23
N SER A 16 20.67 -13.80 -24.15
CA SER A 16 21.32 -15.13 -24.26
C SER A 16 22.79 -15.37 -23.88
N ILE A 17 23.07 -16.39 -23.04
CA ILE A 17 24.09 -17.47 -23.22
C ILE A 17 23.97 -18.54 -22.10
N LEU A 18 24.32 -19.77 -22.49
CA LEU A 18 24.14 -21.10 -21.90
C LEU A 18 24.88 -21.40 -20.59
N GLY A 19 24.38 -22.38 -19.82
CA GLY A 19 25.22 -23.46 -19.27
C GLY A 19 24.94 -23.96 -17.85
N GLY A 20 24.32 -25.14 -17.72
CA GLY A 20 24.63 -26.11 -16.65
C GLY A 20 23.66 -26.21 -15.47
N CYS A 21 22.63 -27.05 -15.59
CA CYS A 21 21.89 -27.57 -14.44
C CYS A 21 22.68 -28.70 -13.76
N GLY A 22 22.92 -28.59 -12.45
CA GLY A 22 23.32 -29.67 -11.56
C GLY A 22 22.12 -30.15 -10.75
N SER A 23 21.91 -31.47 -10.74
CA SER A 23 20.79 -32.18 -10.13
C SER A 23 20.89 -32.29 -8.60
N GLY A 24 19.82 -31.92 -7.89
CA GLY A 24 19.56 -32.29 -6.49
C GLY A 24 18.07 -32.58 -6.33
N THR A 25 17.74 -33.66 -5.62
CA THR A 25 16.38 -34.17 -5.38
C THR A 25 15.54 -33.23 -4.51
N PRO A 26 14.19 -33.21 -4.64
CA PRO A 26 13.35 -32.30 -3.88
C PRO A 26 13.17 -32.81 -2.44
N GLU A 27 13.63 -32.03 -1.46
CA GLU A 27 13.23 -32.15 -0.06
C GLU A 27 11.78 -31.66 0.10
N THR A 28 11.05 -32.28 1.03
CA THR A 28 9.63 -32.02 1.30
C THR A 28 9.38 -30.57 1.75
N GLY A 29 8.24 -29.99 1.38
CA GLY A 29 7.92 -28.57 1.64
C GLY A 29 7.90 -28.15 3.11
N GLU A 30 7.69 -29.09 4.05
CA GLU A 30 7.79 -28.82 5.50
C GLU A 30 9.23 -28.60 5.97
N ASP A 31 10.22 -29.28 5.36
CA ASP A 31 11.64 -29.18 5.74
C ASP A 31 12.23 -27.81 5.31
N GLN A 32 11.77 -27.28 4.17
CA GLN A 32 12.19 -25.96 3.69
C GLN A 32 11.57 -24.81 4.49
N LEU A 33 10.32 -24.94 4.96
CA LEU A 33 9.68 -23.96 5.85
C LEU A 33 10.33 -23.95 7.24
N SER A 34 10.72 -25.12 7.74
CA SER A 34 11.48 -25.29 8.99
C SER A 34 12.87 -24.65 8.92
N GLN A 35 13.65 -24.94 7.86
CA GLN A 35 14.96 -24.33 7.61
C GLN A 35 14.89 -22.81 7.48
N LEU A 36 13.79 -22.28 6.91
CA LEU A 36 13.54 -20.85 6.90
C LEU A 36 13.33 -20.33 8.34
N SER A 37 12.51 -20.96 9.19
CA SER A 37 12.25 -20.48 10.55
C SER A 37 13.51 -20.32 11.41
N THR A 38 14.44 -21.28 11.33
CA THR A 38 15.68 -21.29 12.12
C THR A 38 16.67 -20.19 11.73
N LEU A 39 16.54 -19.63 10.53
CA LEU A 39 17.35 -18.52 10.03
C LEU A 39 16.85 -17.14 10.51
N PHE A 40 15.58 -17.01 10.91
CA PHE A 40 14.97 -15.72 11.28
C PHE A 40 14.87 -15.46 12.79
N ASP A 41 15.04 -16.48 13.64
CA ASP A 41 15.03 -16.34 15.11
C ASP A 41 16.34 -15.72 15.68
N GLY A 42 17.33 -15.41 14.83
CA GLY A 42 18.69 -15.08 15.26
C GLY A 42 19.12 -13.61 15.20
N GLY A 43 18.22 -12.64 14.96
CA GLY A 43 18.65 -11.30 14.52
C GLY A 43 17.86 -10.12 15.07
N GLU A 44 17.66 -10.05 16.38
CA GLU A 44 17.21 -8.84 17.09
C GLU A 44 18.41 -8.13 17.73
N ALA A 45 19.17 -7.30 16.98
CA ALA A 45 20.06 -6.26 17.58
C ALA A 45 20.89 -5.41 16.60
N ASN A 46 21.12 -5.77 15.33
CA ASN A 46 22.16 -5.12 14.52
C ASN A 46 21.63 -4.17 13.43
N THR A 47 22.05 -2.90 13.51
CA THR A 47 21.76 -1.79 12.58
C THR A 47 22.73 -1.69 11.39
N ALA A 48 23.64 -2.65 11.23
CA ALA A 48 24.48 -2.82 10.05
C ALA A 48 24.40 -4.29 9.60
N TRP A 49 24.36 -4.51 8.29
CA TRP A 49 24.37 -5.87 7.75
C TRP A 49 25.69 -6.54 8.11
N ASP A 50 25.62 -7.71 8.75
CA ASP A 50 26.77 -8.61 8.74
C ASP A 50 27.10 -8.90 7.27
N LYS A 51 28.38 -8.79 6.93
CA LYS A 51 28.84 -8.97 5.55
C LYS A 51 28.31 -10.29 4.97
N GLY A 52 27.46 -10.19 3.94
CA GLY A 52 26.86 -11.33 3.24
C GLY A 52 25.41 -11.61 3.61
N PHE A 53 24.83 -10.90 4.57
CA PHE A 53 23.45 -11.08 5.03
C PHE A 53 22.42 -10.85 3.92
N CYS A 54 22.56 -9.83 3.08
CA CYS A 54 21.65 -9.62 1.94
C CYS A 54 21.85 -10.61 0.84
N THR A 55 23.12 -10.88 0.52
CA THR A 55 23.46 -11.87 -0.48
C THR A 55 22.83 -13.21 -0.10
N GLU A 56 22.89 -13.60 1.17
CA GLU A 56 22.25 -14.81 1.70
C GLU A 56 20.72 -14.72 1.64
N THR A 57 20.13 -13.65 2.19
CA THR A 57 18.67 -13.46 2.28
C THR A 57 18.03 -13.47 0.89
N TYR A 58 18.51 -12.65 -0.05
CA TYR A 58 17.95 -12.58 -1.40
C TYR A 58 18.29 -13.81 -2.25
N THR A 59 19.37 -14.53 -1.97
CA THR A 59 19.64 -15.82 -2.63
C THR A 59 18.59 -16.84 -2.21
N GLN A 60 18.27 -16.91 -0.93
CA GLN A 60 17.24 -17.82 -0.41
C GLN A 60 15.84 -17.43 -0.89
N ILE A 61 15.49 -16.13 -0.89
CA ILE A 61 14.24 -15.65 -1.50
C ILE A 61 14.17 -16.08 -2.96
N ALA A 62 15.23 -15.84 -3.75
CA ALA A 62 15.28 -16.24 -5.15
C ALA A 62 15.14 -17.76 -5.33
N GLN A 63 15.68 -18.58 -4.44
CA GLN A 63 15.53 -20.03 -4.54
C GLN A 63 14.09 -20.48 -4.25
N VAL A 64 13.51 -20.04 -3.13
CA VAL A 64 12.16 -20.44 -2.71
C VAL A 64 11.09 -19.96 -3.69
N SER A 65 11.20 -18.70 -4.12
CA SER A 65 10.27 -18.11 -5.09
C SER A 65 10.39 -18.74 -6.49
N ASP A 66 11.60 -19.11 -6.93
CA ASP A 66 11.82 -19.83 -8.20
C ASP A 66 11.14 -21.21 -8.16
N ASP A 67 11.25 -21.92 -7.05
CA ASP A 67 10.62 -23.23 -6.88
C ASP A 67 9.08 -23.12 -6.85
N LEU A 68 8.53 -22.23 -6.02
CA LEU A 68 7.10 -21.94 -5.96
C LEU A 68 6.53 -21.52 -7.32
N SER A 69 7.29 -20.73 -8.09
CA SER A 69 6.88 -20.26 -9.41
C SER A 69 6.74 -21.39 -10.44
N LYS A 70 7.57 -22.43 -10.32
CA LYS A 70 7.64 -23.58 -11.23
C LYS A 70 6.66 -24.68 -10.84
N ARG A 71 6.19 -24.71 -9.59
CA ARG A 71 5.18 -25.66 -9.12
C ARG A 71 3.83 -25.41 -9.78
N ARG A 72 3.07 -26.48 -10.05
CA ARG A 72 1.69 -26.37 -10.53
C ARG A 72 0.77 -26.07 -9.35
N LEU A 73 0.66 -24.80 -8.99
CA LEU A 73 -0.25 -24.34 -7.95
C LEU A 73 -1.68 -24.17 -8.49
N GLU A 74 -2.67 -24.45 -7.64
CA GLU A 74 -4.09 -24.17 -7.90
C GLU A 74 -4.36 -22.66 -7.85
N ASN A 75 -3.76 -21.96 -6.87
CA ASN A 75 -3.77 -20.50 -6.83
C ASN A 75 -2.81 -19.92 -7.88
N LYS A 76 -3.38 -19.42 -8.99
CA LYS A 76 -2.63 -18.82 -10.10
C LYS A 76 -2.07 -17.45 -9.79
N THR A 77 -2.71 -16.69 -8.89
CA THR A 77 -2.24 -15.38 -8.43
C THR A 77 -0.98 -15.58 -7.60
N LEU A 78 -1.04 -16.42 -6.57
CA LEU A 78 0.13 -16.81 -5.77
C LEU A 78 1.30 -17.34 -6.62
N GLN A 79 1.02 -18.12 -7.66
CA GLN A 79 2.04 -18.60 -8.60
C GLN A 79 2.64 -17.47 -9.46
N ALA A 80 1.84 -16.46 -9.83
CA ALA A 80 2.34 -15.27 -10.51
C ALA A 80 3.18 -14.43 -9.55
N ASP A 81 2.75 -14.30 -8.31
CA ASP A 81 3.46 -13.50 -7.32
C ASP A 81 4.79 -14.14 -6.91
N ALA A 82 4.85 -15.47 -6.80
CA ALA A 82 6.10 -16.19 -6.61
C ALA A 82 7.09 -15.93 -7.77
N ARG A 83 6.62 -15.81 -9.03
CA ARG A 83 7.50 -15.38 -10.15
C ARG A 83 7.97 -13.96 -9.94
N ASN A 84 7.09 -13.08 -9.46
CA ASN A 84 7.39 -11.68 -9.23
C ASN A 84 8.42 -11.50 -8.11
N LEU A 85 8.24 -12.16 -6.97
CA LEU A 85 9.22 -12.20 -5.87
C LEU A 85 10.56 -12.79 -6.32
N ASN A 86 10.54 -13.78 -7.23
CA ASN A 86 11.76 -14.32 -7.81
C ASN A 86 12.55 -13.31 -8.62
N LEU A 87 11.83 -12.53 -9.43
CA LEU A 87 12.41 -11.46 -10.22
C LEU A 87 12.94 -10.34 -9.31
N GLN A 88 12.23 -9.97 -8.22
CA GLN A 88 12.72 -9.02 -7.20
C GLN A 88 14.06 -9.47 -6.63
N ALA A 89 14.10 -10.70 -6.13
CA ALA A 89 15.26 -11.21 -5.44
C ALA A 89 16.48 -11.30 -6.37
N LYS A 90 16.27 -11.75 -7.61
CA LYS A 90 17.32 -11.77 -8.64
C LYS A 90 17.78 -10.36 -9.05
N ALA A 91 16.88 -9.38 -9.06
CA ALA A 91 17.22 -7.99 -9.37
C ALA A 91 17.97 -7.31 -8.23
N MET A 92 17.76 -7.75 -6.98
CA MET A 92 18.38 -7.16 -5.80
C MET A 92 19.75 -7.74 -5.47
N LEU A 93 19.97 -9.02 -5.75
CA LEU A 93 21.26 -9.71 -5.51
C LEU A 93 22.51 -8.95 -6.00
N PRO A 94 22.54 -8.34 -7.20
CA PRO A 94 23.69 -7.58 -7.67
C PRO A 94 23.99 -6.31 -6.88
N ASN A 95 23.01 -5.80 -6.12
CA ASN A 95 23.16 -4.60 -5.29
C ASN A 95 23.55 -4.94 -3.84
N CYS A 96 23.54 -6.23 -3.46
CA CYS A 96 23.89 -6.64 -2.10
C CYS A 96 25.32 -6.24 -1.73
N ASP A 97 26.28 -6.22 -2.66
CA ASP A 97 27.66 -5.77 -2.37
C ASP A 97 27.73 -4.32 -1.87
N LEU A 98 26.82 -3.44 -2.33
CA LEU A 98 26.76 -2.04 -1.90
C LEU A 98 26.23 -1.89 -0.47
N LEU A 99 25.41 -2.84 -0.04
CA LEU A 99 24.66 -2.79 1.20
C LEU A 99 25.29 -3.69 2.28
N ASP A 100 25.94 -4.80 1.88
CA ASP A 100 26.82 -5.67 2.70
C ASP A 100 28.18 -5.00 3.02
N SER A 101 28.40 -3.76 2.55
CA SER A 101 29.66 -3.01 2.72
C SER A 101 29.68 -2.04 3.91
N GLY A 102 28.66 -2.10 4.80
CA GLY A 102 28.59 -1.27 6.01
C GLY A 102 28.19 0.18 5.75
N ASN A 103 27.64 0.48 4.57
CA ASN A 103 27.03 1.77 4.28
C ASN A 103 25.62 1.84 4.89
N PRO A 104 25.16 3.02 5.36
CA PRO A 104 23.77 3.20 5.75
C PRO A 104 22.86 2.86 4.56
N VAL A 105 21.88 1.99 4.83
CA VAL A 105 20.91 1.50 3.86
C VAL A 105 19.77 2.52 3.81
N PRO A 106 19.32 3.00 2.64
CA PRO A 106 18.10 3.81 2.55
C PRO A 106 16.92 3.05 3.18
N ASP A 107 16.05 3.71 3.94
CA ASP A 107 14.92 3.11 4.66
C ASP A 107 14.08 2.12 3.83
N GLN A 108 13.97 2.36 2.53
CA GLN A 108 13.23 1.55 1.57
C GLN A 108 13.98 0.28 1.09
N LEU A 109 15.17 0.04 1.62
CA LEU A 109 15.95 -1.18 1.49
C LEU A 109 16.22 -1.79 2.87
N ASP A 110 15.61 -1.23 3.91
CA ASP A 110 15.69 -1.75 5.26
C ASP A 110 15.09 -3.17 5.31
N THR A 111 15.94 -4.10 5.70
CA THR A 111 15.62 -5.53 5.75
C THR A 111 14.56 -5.86 6.80
N ARG A 112 14.25 -4.95 7.74
CA ARG A 112 13.09 -5.09 8.63
C ARG A 112 11.78 -5.20 7.85
N PHE A 113 11.59 -4.34 6.85
CA PHE A 113 10.43 -4.41 5.95
C PHE A 113 10.45 -5.69 5.13
N LEU A 114 11.58 -6.03 4.52
CA LEU A 114 11.72 -7.27 3.75
C LEU A 114 11.45 -8.54 4.59
N ARG A 115 11.89 -8.59 5.85
CA ARG A 115 11.62 -9.70 6.79
C ARG A 115 10.12 -9.79 7.11
N ALA A 116 9.50 -8.65 7.43
CA ALA A 116 8.06 -8.58 7.67
C ALA A 116 7.29 -9.04 6.43
N ASP A 117 7.70 -8.63 5.23
CA ASP A 117 7.09 -9.05 3.97
C ASP A 117 7.24 -10.54 3.71
N MET A 118 8.43 -11.11 3.90
CA MET A 118 8.63 -12.56 3.79
C MET A 118 7.76 -13.33 4.78
N GLN A 119 7.60 -12.81 5.99
CA GLN A 119 6.71 -13.40 6.99
C GLN A 119 5.24 -13.33 6.55
N ILE A 120 4.79 -12.17 6.03
CA ILE A 120 3.46 -11.99 5.43
C ILE A 120 3.23 -13.02 4.31
N TRP A 121 4.22 -13.22 3.43
CA TRP A 121 4.15 -14.21 2.34
C TRP A 121 4.01 -15.63 2.85
N LYS A 122 4.80 -16.03 3.86
CA LYS A 122 4.73 -17.37 4.46
C LYS A 122 3.37 -17.61 5.08
N GLU A 123 2.88 -16.65 5.85
CA GLU A 123 1.58 -16.76 6.51
C GLU A 123 0.43 -16.80 5.50
N GLN A 124 0.49 -15.98 4.44
CA GLN A 124 -0.48 -16.03 3.34
C GLN A 124 -0.45 -17.37 2.62
N LEU A 125 0.74 -17.91 2.32
CA LEU A 125 0.90 -19.22 1.68
C LEU A 125 0.31 -20.34 2.55
N ALA A 126 0.62 -20.35 3.85
CA ALA A 126 0.08 -21.34 4.79
C ALA A 126 -1.45 -21.23 4.92
N PHE A 127 -1.96 -20.00 4.94
CA PHE A 127 -3.40 -19.74 4.94
C PHE A 127 -4.07 -20.28 3.67
N ASP A 128 -3.53 -19.98 2.49
CA ASP A 128 -4.10 -20.43 1.21
C ASP A 128 -4.10 -21.96 1.08
N GLN A 129 -3.05 -22.63 1.57
CA GLN A 129 -2.95 -24.09 1.57
C GLN A 129 -4.07 -24.75 2.40
N THR A 130 -4.50 -24.09 3.48
CA THR A 130 -5.56 -24.58 4.36
C THR A 130 -6.94 -24.03 4.00
N ASN A 131 -7.00 -23.00 3.14
CA ASN A 131 -8.24 -22.32 2.72
C ASN A 131 -8.30 -22.13 1.18
N PRO A 132 -8.20 -23.21 0.37
CA PRO A 132 -8.07 -23.09 -1.08
C PRO A 132 -9.28 -22.43 -1.78
N ASP A 133 -10.46 -22.48 -1.17
CA ASP A 133 -11.68 -21.87 -1.71
C ASP A 133 -11.92 -20.42 -1.20
N ASN A 134 -11.03 -19.81 -0.40
CA ASN A 134 -11.30 -18.53 0.27
C ASN A 134 -11.64 -17.39 -0.71
N ALA A 135 -10.84 -17.19 -1.76
CA ALA A 135 -11.13 -16.20 -2.79
C ALA A 135 -12.43 -16.54 -3.56
N ALA A 136 -12.73 -17.83 -3.75
CA ALA A 136 -13.97 -18.26 -4.37
C ALA A 136 -15.20 -17.93 -3.52
N LYS A 137 -15.08 -17.88 -2.18
CA LYS A 137 -16.16 -17.43 -1.29
C LYS A 137 -16.60 -16.00 -1.58
N ALA A 138 -15.66 -15.10 -1.90
CA ALA A 138 -15.98 -13.73 -2.28
C ALA A 138 -16.79 -13.67 -3.60
N ALA A 139 -16.53 -14.59 -4.52
CA ALA A 139 -17.32 -14.76 -5.74
C ALA A 139 -18.64 -15.53 -5.52
N GLY A 140 -18.76 -16.29 -4.42
CA GLY A 140 -19.88 -17.16 -4.06
C GLY A 140 -19.86 -18.55 -4.73
N ASP A 141 -20.64 -19.50 -4.19
CA ASP A 141 -20.76 -20.89 -4.67
C ASP A 141 -21.53 -21.04 -6.01
N TYR A 142 -21.78 -19.92 -6.71
CA TYR A 142 -22.38 -19.88 -8.04
C TYR A 142 -21.32 -20.06 -9.13
N GLY A 143 -20.78 -21.28 -9.21
CA GLY A 143 -20.11 -21.83 -10.39
C GLY A 143 -18.64 -21.46 -10.59
N ARG A 144 -17.75 -22.33 -10.09
CA ARG A 144 -16.39 -22.53 -10.64
C ARG A 144 -16.50 -22.76 -12.15
N GLY A 145 -16.07 -21.80 -12.97
CA GLY A 145 -15.83 -22.07 -14.41
C GLY A 145 -16.23 -21.00 -15.43
N THR A 146 -16.89 -19.91 -15.05
CA THR A 146 -17.12 -18.82 -16.00
C THR A 146 -16.05 -17.75 -15.84
N ARG A 147 -15.14 -17.66 -16.82
CA ARG A 147 -14.70 -16.34 -17.29
C ARG A 147 -15.98 -15.49 -17.37
N VAL A 148 -16.03 -14.35 -16.67
CA VAL A 148 -17.12 -13.40 -16.89
C VAL A 148 -16.87 -12.82 -18.27
N ASP A 149 -17.25 -13.58 -19.30
CA ASP A 149 -17.55 -13.03 -20.60
C ASP A 149 -18.82 -12.21 -20.36
N TRP A 150 -18.62 -10.90 -20.29
CA TRP A 150 -19.71 -9.94 -20.20
C TRP A 150 -20.65 -10.19 -21.39
N PRO A 151 -21.95 -10.42 -21.18
CA PRO A 151 -22.88 -10.46 -22.29
C PRO A 151 -22.89 -9.09 -22.94
N ASP A 152 -22.22 -8.98 -24.08
CA ASP A 152 -22.36 -7.86 -25.01
C ASP A 152 -23.69 -8.03 -25.80
N ASP A 153 -24.74 -8.48 -25.11
CA ASP A 153 -26.03 -8.84 -25.74
C ASP A 153 -26.98 -7.65 -25.88
N GLY A 154 -26.56 -6.47 -25.44
CA GLY A 154 -27.33 -5.23 -25.55
C GLY A 154 -28.73 -5.29 -24.92
N SER A 155 -29.03 -6.31 -24.11
CA SER A 155 -30.40 -6.61 -23.67
C SER A 155 -30.69 -6.26 -22.22
N LYS A 156 -29.72 -5.68 -21.51
CA LYS A 156 -29.97 -5.01 -20.23
C LYS A 156 -29.86 -3.51 -20.42
N SER A 157 -31.01 -2.84 -20.49
CA SER A 157 -31.14 -1.47 -20.01
C SER A 157 -30.85 -1.48 -18.50
N TRP A 158 -29.57 -1.43 -18.16
CA TRP A 158 -29.12 -0.99 -16.84
C TRP A 158 -29.67 0.43 -16.60
N PRO A 159 -29.80 0.94 -15.37
CA PRO A 159 -30.20 2.33 -15.14
C PRO A 159 -29.07 3.32 -15.54
N ASN A 160 -28.48 3.15 -16.72
CA ASN A 160 -27.74 4.19 -17.41
C ASN A 160 -28.77 4.98 -18.20
N ASP A 161 -29.17 6.14 -17.66
CA ASP A 161 -29.62 7.34 -18.42
C ASP A 161 -29.88 8.57 -17.50
N GLY A 162 -29.29 8.63 -16.29
CA GLY A 162 -29.67 9.68 -15.31
C GLY A 162 -28.61 10.20 -14.33
N TYR A 163 -27.36 9.72 -14.37
CA TYR A 163 -26.34 10.22 -13.45
C TYR A 163 -26.01 11.69 -13.74
N LYS A 164 -26.09 12.52 -12.71
CA LYS A 164 -25.63 13.89 -12.75
C LYS A 164 -24.26 13.93 -12.09
N PHE A 165 -23.28 14.50 -12.80
CA PHE A 165 -21.94 14.64 -12.24
C PHE A 165 -21.98 15.40 -10.91
N LEU A 166 -21.10 14.99 -10.00
CA LEU A 166 -20.95 15.52 -8.65
C LEU A 166 -22.21 15.34 -7.78
N GLN A 167 -23.02 14.31 -8.08
CA GLN A 167 -24.14 13.90 -7.24
C GLN A 167 -23.90 12.53 -6.62
N LEU A 168 -24.38 12.40 -5.38
CA LEU A 168 -24.39 11.15 -4.64
C LEU A 168 -25.41 10.17 -5.22
N TYR A 169 -25.03 8.91 -5.32
CA TYR A 169 -25.92 7.80 -5.66
C TYR A 169 -25.52 6.51 -4.94
N ARG A 170 -26.44 5.55 -4.92
CA ARG A 170 -26.22 4.20 -4.40
C ARG A 170 -26.86 3.19 -5.34
N ASP A 171 -26.23 2.04 -5.50
CA ASP A 171 -26.78 0.94 -6.31
C ASP A 171 -27.71 0.01 -5.49
N CYS A 172 -27.79 0.20 -4.16
CA CYS A 172 -28.70 -0.52 -3.28
C CYS A 172 -29.07 0.28 -2.01
N SER A 173 -30.18 -0.09 -1.37
CA SER A 173 -30.77 0.64 -0.23
C SER A 173 -30.33 0.15 1.15
N ASN A 174 -29.57 -0.96 1.20
CA ASN A 174 -29.08 -1.52 2.44
C ASN A 174 -27.99 -0.65 3.07
N ALA A 175 -27.81 -0.77 4.39
CA ALA A 175 -26.85 0.03 5.15
C ALA A 175 -25.38 -0.24 4.75
N TYR A 176 -25.08 -1.41 4.18
CA TYR A 176 -23.74 -1.80 3.72
C TYR A 176 -23.39 -1.30 2.32
N CYS A 177 -24.32 -0.64 1.61
CA CYS A 177 -24.10 -0.19 0.25
C CYS A 177 -23.38 1.15 0.26
N PRO A 178 -22.14 1.22 -0.26
CA PRO A 178 -21.39 2.47 -0.25
C PRO A 178 -22.10 3.55 -1.07
N THR A 179 -21.91 4.80 -0.67
CA THR A 179 -22.37 5.95 -1.45
C THR A 179 -21.29 6.35 -2.43
N PHE A 180 -21.68 6.68 -3.66
CA PHE A 180 -20.76 7.06 -4.73
C PHE A 180 -21.04 8.48 -5.19
N VAL A 181 -20.00 9.23 -5.56
CA VAL A 181 -20.10 10.46 -6.35
C VAL A 181 -19.81 10.13 -7.81
N ALA A 182 -20.69 10.54 -8.73
CA ALA A 182 -20.44 10.41 -10.17
C ALA A 182 -19.43 11.47 -10.64
N LEU A 183 -18.21 11.06 -11.02
CA LEU A 183 -17.13 11.94 -11.44
C LEU A 183 -17.07 12.08 -12.97
N PRO A 184 -16.90 13.30 -13.50
CA PRO A 184 -16.87 13.55 -14.93
C PRO A 184 -15.53 13.13 -15.55
N GLN A 185 -15.54 12.87 -16.86
CA GLN A 185 -14.32 12.90 -17.67
C GLN A 185 -13.59 14.25 -17.53
N GLY A 186 -12.29 14.25 -17.68
CA GLY A 186 -11.52 15.48 -17.51
C GLY A 186 -10.03 15.30 -17.75
N VAL A 187 -9.30 16.38 -17.52
CA VAL A 187 -7.84 16.42 -17.65
C VAL A 187 -7.29 17.11 -16.42
N PHE A 188 -6.24 16.56 -15.83
CA PHE A 188 -5.58 17.14 -14.66
C PHE A 188 -4.07 16.95 -14.68
N ALA A 189 -3.36 17.73 -13.87
CA ALA A 189 -1.92 17.64 -13.73
C ALA A 189 -1.56 16.74 -12.51
N MET A 190 -1.22 15.49 -12.80
CA MET A 190 -0.82 14.47 -11.82
C MET A 190 0.65 14.65 -11.40
N GLY A 191 0.96 14.43 -10.13
CA GLY A 191 2.27 14.63 -9.53
C GLY A 191 2.50 16.03 -8.94
N ALA A 192 3.63 16.22 -8.27
CA ALA A 192 3.96 17.44 -7.54
C ALA A 192 4.81 18.41 -8.38
N THR A 193 4.66 19.72 -8.12
CA THR A 193 5.57 20.73 -8.68
C THR A 193 6.89 20.78 -7.93
N SER A 194 7.93 21.35 -8.54
CA SER A 194 9.19 21.61 -7.82
C SER A 194 8.97 22.55 -6.63
N ASP A 195 8.21 23.62 -6.82
CA ASP A 195 7.92 24.62 -5.79
C ASP A 195 7.16 24.01 -4.59
N GLU A 196 6.18 23.15 -4.86
CA GLU A 196 5.46 22.38 -3.82
C GLU A 196 6.43 21.54 -2.99
N LYS A 197 7.32 20.81 -3.65
CA LYS A 197 8.27 19.93 -2.96
C LYS A 197 9.29 20.68 -2.14
N GLU A 198 9.75 21.84 -2.62
CA GLU A 198 10.62 22.75 -1.86
C GLU A 198 9.88 23.36 -0.67
N THR A 199 8.59 23.71 -0.83
CA THR A 199 7.78 24.33 0.23
C THR A 199 7.56 23.40 1.42
N PHE A 200 7.41 22.10 1.17
CA PHE A 200 7.14 21.10 2.21
C PHE A 200 8.36 20.22 2.54
N ASP A 201 9.56 20.65 2.12
CA ASP A 201 10.83 19.93 2.35
C ASP A 201 10.75 18.43 2.02
N VAL A 202 10.09 18.09 0.91
CA VAL A 202 9.89 16.71 0.48
C VAL A 202 11.25 16.11 0.15
N ASP A 203 11.57 14.99 0.80
CA ASP A 203 12.88 14.36 0.67
C ASP A 203 13.18 13.96 -0.78
N SER A 204 14.45 13.74 -1.07
CA SER A 204 14.90 13.54 -2.45
C SER A 204 14.34 12.29 -3.13
N VAL A 205 13.95 11.27 -2.36
CA VAL A 205 13.39 10.01 -2.85
C VAL A 205 11.92 10.20 -3.21
N ASP A 206 11.13 10.70 -2.27
CA ASP A 206 9.70 11.00 -2.51
C ASP A 206 9.54 12.06 -3.61
N SER A 207 10.41 13.06 -3.61
CA SER A 207 10.45 14.09 -4.66
C SER A 207 10.64 13.52 -6.06
N ALA A 208 11.39 12.42 -6.21
CA ALA A 208 11.57 11.73 -7.48
C ALA A 208 10.31 10.95 -7.89
N TRP A 209 9.61 10.36 -6.92
CA TRP A 209 8.43 9.51 -7.14
C TRP A 209 7.16 10.27 -7.50
N GLU A 210 7.08 11.52 -7.06
CA GLU A 210 6.02 12.46 -7.40
C GLU A 210 6.29 13.21 -8.72
N SER A 211 7.43 12.91 -9.36
CA SER A 211 7.91 13.60 -10.56
C SER A 211 7.92 12.73 -11.81
N PRO A 212 7.85 13.35 -13.00
CA PRO A 212 7.47 14.74 -13.24
C PRO A 212 5.95 14.92 -13.11
N ARG A 213 5.54 16.14 -12.77
CA ARG A 213 4.15 16.56 -12.96
C ARG A 213 3.79 16.51 -14.44
N HIS A 214 2.70 15.83 -14.79
CA HIS A 214 2.29 15.61 -16.18
C HIS A 214 0.76 15.60 -16.34
N GLN A 215 0.29 15.82 -17.57
CA GLN A 215 -1.14 15.84 -17.88
C GLN A 215 -1.66 14.41 -18.04
N VAL A 216 -2.76 14.11 -17.34
CA VAL A 216 -3.48 12.84 -17.41
C VAL A 216 -4.91 13.12 -17.82
N ARG A 217 -5.45 12.33 -18.76
CA ARG A 217 -6.83 12.45 -19.23
C ARG A 217 -7.69 11.30 -18.74
N ILE A 218 -8.72 11.60 -17.97
CA ILE A 218 -9.80 10.66 -17.65
C ILE A 218 -10.76 10.64 -18.83
N TYR A 219 -10.78 9.56 -19.61
CA TYR A 219 -11.67 9.40 -20.76
C TYR A 219 -13.07 8.96 -20.36
N THR A 220 -13.17 8.07 -19.38
CA THR A 220 -14.43 7.45 -18.97
C THR A 220 -14.88 8.06 -17.65
N PRO A 221 -16.10 8.61 -17.55
CA PRO A 221 -16.69 8.93 -16.26
C PRO A 221 -16.79 7.70 -15.37
N PHE A 222 -16.75 7.90 -14.06
CA PHE A 222 -16.81 6.80 -13.10
C PHE A 222 -17.43 7.28 -11.78
N GLY A 223 -17.99 6.37 -11.00
CA GLY A 223 -18.33 6.62 -9.61
C GLY A 223 -17.15 6.34 -8.72
N LEU A 224 -16.90 7.18 -7.72
CA LEU A 224 -15.98 6.88 -6.62
C LEU A 224 -16.77 6.89 -5.32
N THR A 225 -16.50 5.96 -4.40
CA THR A 225 -17.11 6.03 -3.07
C THR A 225 -16.79 7.37 -2.42
N ASP A 226 -17.80 8.01 -1.82
CA ASP A 226 -17.64 9.32 -1.20
C ASP A 226 -16.69 9.29 -0.01
N LYS A 227 -16.55 8.11 0.60
CA LYS A 227 -15.71 7.80 1.76
C LYS A 227 -14.94 6.50 1.54
N GLU A 228 -14.03 6.19 2.44
CA GLU A 228 -13.41 4.86 2.57
C GLU A 228 -14.46 3.81 2.93
N VAL A 229 -14.19 2.55 2.59
CA VAL A 229 -15.03 1.43 3.01
C VAL A 229 -14.91 1.26 4.53
N THR A 230 -16.06 1.26 5.20
CA THR A 230 -16.16 1.16 6.66
C THR A 230 -16.06 -0.27 7.16
N ARG A 231 -15.78 -0.43 8.46
CA ARG A 231 -15.79 -1.75 9.12
C ARG A 231 -17.14 -2.45 9.05
N ASP A 232 -18.25 -1.72 9.19
CA ASP A 232 -19.59 -2.30 9.07
C ASP A 232 -19.88 -2.81 7.66
N GLU A 233 -19.46 -2.08 6.63
CA GLU A 233 -19.59 -2.51 5.23
C GLU A 233 -18.73 -3.75 4.96
N PHE A 234 -17.48 -3.77 5.43
CA PHE A 234 -16.59 -4.91 5.29
C PHE A 234 -17.07 -6.13 6.09
N ALA A 235 -17.59 -5.94 7.30
CA ALA A 235 -18.16 -7.00 8.12
C ALA A 235 -19.34 -7.68 7.44
N GLU A 236 -20.16 -6.93 6.69
CA GLU A 236 -21.25 -7.52 5.90
C GLU A 236 -20.71 -8.44 4.79
N PHE A 237 -19.66 -8.02 4.08
CA PHE A 237 -18.98 -8.87 3.10
C PHE A 237 -18.51 -10.19 3.73
N ILE A 238 -17.85 -10.13 4.88
CA ILE A 238 -17.40 -11.31 5.62
C ILE A 238 -18.59 -12.19 6.03
N ARG A 239 -19.65 -11.57 6.57
CA ARG A 239 -20.86 -12.26 7.05
C ARG A 239 -21.60 -12.98 5.92
N GLU A 240 -21.72 -12.38 4.75
CA GLU A 240 -22.45 -12.96 3.62
C GLU A 240 -21.67 -14.06 2.90
N THR A 241 -20.35 -13.91 2.80
CA THR A 241 -19.51 -14.79 1.98
C THR A 241 -18.84 -15.89 2.79
N GLY A 242 -18.62 -15.67 4.09
CA GLY A 242 -17.72 -16.49 4.89
C GLY A 242 -16.25 -16.36 4.47
N TYR A 243 -15.90 -15.31 3.71
CA TYR A 243 -14.52 -14.94 3.40
C TYR A 243 -13.75 -14.74 4.71
N THR A 244 -12.50 -15.18 4.74
CA THR A 244 -11.65 -15.08 5.93
C THR A 244 -10.43 -14.24 5.57
N VAL A 245 -10.20 -13.18 6.33
CA VAL A 245 -8.95 -12.40 6.26
C VAL A 245 -7.93 -13.12 7.15
N PRO A 246 -6.72 -13.44 6.66
CA PRO A 246 -5.68 -14.01 7.50
C PRO A 246 -5.33 -13.06 8.66
N ALA A 247 -5.00 -13.62 9.82
CA ALA A 247 -4.42 -12.86 10.92
C ALA A 247 -3.04 -12.29 10.52
N GLY A 248 -2.52 -11.38 11.33
CA GLY A 248 -1.26 -10.72 11.06
C GLY A 248 -1.48 -9.37 10.41
N CYS A 249 -1.04 -8.32 11.10
CA CYS A 249 -1.09 -6.95 10.65
C CYS A 249 0.13 -6.20 11.18
N VAL A 250 0.66 -5.28 10.38
CA VAL A 250 1.68 -4.34 10.83
C VAL A 250 0.99 -3.33 11.75
N THR A 251 1.38 -3.33 13.02
CA THR A 251 0.80 -2.46 14.05
C THR A 251 1.85 -1.58 14.75
N SER A 252 1.41 -0.75 15.70
CA SER A 252 2.30 0.00 16.57
C SER A 252 3.03 -1.01 17.46
N PRO A 253 4.28 -0.76 17.86
CA PRO A 253 4.85 -1.46 19.00
C PRO A 253 3.96 -1.28 20.25
N ASP A 254 3.83 -2.35 21.04
CA ASP A 254 3.02 -2.37 22.28
C ASP A 254 3.67 -1.56 23.43
N GLU A 255 4.98 -1.27 23.33
CA GLU A 255 5.73 -0.43 24.29
C GLU A 255 6.20 0.87 23.64
N PRO A 256 6.17 2.03 24.36
CA PRO A 256 6.77 3.27 23.88
C PRO A 256 8.25 3.06 23.57
N ILE A 257 8.72 3.59 22.44
CA ILE A 257 10.16 3.59 22.12
C ILE A 257 10.87 4.38 23.24
N PRO A 258 11.90 3.81 23.93
CA PRO A 258 12.59 4.53 24.98
C PRO A 258 13.29 5.76 24.40
N VAL A 259 12.82 6.95 24.76
CA VAL A 259 13.46 8.22 24.41
C VAL A 259 14.59 8.47 25.42
N SER A 260 15.83 8.62 24.97
CA SER A 260 16.95 8.93 25.87
C SER A 260 16.88 10.40 26.32
N GLU A 261 16.46 10.64 27.56
CA GLU A 261 16.32 11.97 28.18
C GLU A 261 17.63 12.55 28.76
N ASP A 262 18.76 12.59 28.04
CA ASP A 262 19.98 13.23 28.58
C ASP A 262 20.38 14.52 27.84
N PRO A 263 20.00 15.71 28.36
CA PRO A 263 20.36 17.00 27.77
C PRO A 263 21.81 17.46 28.09
N ALA A 264 22.69 16.59 28.62
CA ALA A 264 24.03 16.99 29.09
C ALA A 264 25.21 16.08 28.70
N ALA A 265 25.08 15.17 27.73
CA ALA A 265 26.21 14.34 27.31
C ALA A 265 27.26 15.16 26.51
N PRO A 266 28.56 15.16 26.88
CA PRO A 266 29.60 15.88 26.15
C PRO A 266 29.85 15.24 24.79
N GLU A 267 30.11 16.05 23.76
CA GLU A 267 30.57 15.61 22.44
C GLU A 267 31.80 14.69 22.60
N SER A 268 31.60 13.37 22.50
CA SER A 268 32.67 12.38 22.65
C SER A 268 33.37 12.14 21.32
N SER A 269 34.66 12.44 21.27
CA SER A 269 35.55 12.33 20.12
C SER A 269 36.16 10.93 19.91
N ASP A 270 35.39 9.85 20.03
CA ASP A 270 35.89 8.46 19.85
C ASP A 270 34.94 7.65 18.93
N PRO A 271 35.38 7.14 17.75
CA PRO A 271 34.50 6.73 16.67
C PRO A 271 34.12 5.23 16.65
N ALA A 272 34.09 4.54 17.80
CA ALA A 272 33.77 3.11 17.85
C ALA A 272 32.91 2.72 19.07
N ALA A 273 31.58 2.83 18.87
CA ALA A 273 30.47 2.24 19.63
C ALA A 273 30.12 2.79 21.03
N PRO A 274 28.85 2.65 21.49
CA PRO A 274 27.58 2.72 20.79
C PRO A 274 26.69 3.80 21.43
N GLY A 275 26.41 4.88 20.67
CA GLY A 275 25.38 5.85 20.97
C GLY A 275 24.31 5.73 19.89
N SER A 276 23.17 5.15 20.24
CA SER A 276 21.99 5.04 19.40
C SER A 276 21.37 6.41 19.18
N SER A 277 21.72 7.04 18.07
CA SER A 277 20.96 8.15 17.49
C SER A 277 20.91 7.92 15.98
N GLU A 278 20.01 7.02 15.57
CA GLU A 278 19.53 7.01 14.19
C GLU A 278 18.58 8.20 14.03
N PRO A 279 18.82 9.10 13.07
CA PRO A 279 17.81 10.05 12.64
C PRO A 279 16.85 9.34 11.66
N ASP A 280 15.55 9.46 11.98
CA ASP A 280 14.44 9.56 11.02
C ASP A 280 14.01 8.30 10.24
N SER A 281 13.35 7.37 10.95
CA SER A 281 12.19 6.64 10.39
C SER A 281 11.20 6.35 11.53
N PRO A 282 10.22 7.23 11.82
CA PRO A 282 9.71 7.33 13.19
C PRO A 282 8.37 6.59 13.42
N ALA A 283 8.00 5.70 12.51
CA ALA A 283 6.98 4.68 12.77
C ALA A 283 7.48 3.33 12.25
N VAL A 284 8.31 2.63 13.03
CA VAL A 284 8.65 1.23 12.72
C VAL A 284 7.41 0.40 13.03
N GLY A 285 6.52 0.26 12.06
CA GLY A 285 5.40 -0.67 12.15
C GLY A 285 5.94 -2.07 12.44
N VAL A 286 5.43 -2.71 13.49
CA VAL A 286 5.86 -4.02 13.96
C VAL A 286 4.85 -5.06 13.50
N TRP A 287 5.33 -6.21 13.03
CA TRP A 287 4.44 -7.33 12.72
C TRP A 287 3.75 -7.86 13.99
N ASN A 288 2.42 -7.77 14.04
CA ASN A 288 1.61 -8.37 15.09
C ASN A 288 0.78 -9.50 14.51
N ALA A 289 1.21 -10.74 14.79
CA ALA A 289 0.58 -11.97 14.30
C ALA A 289 -0.88 -12.16 14.79
N THR A 290 -1.29 -11.47 15.85
CA THR A 290 -2.64 -11.58 16.42
C THR A 290 -3.59 -10.49 15.93
N ALA A 291 -3.04 -9.37 15.46
CA ALA A 291 -3.82 -8.25 14.93
C ALA A 291 -4.51 -8.61 13.61
N ASN A 292 -5.69 -8.03 13.39
CA ASN A 292 -6.54 -8.24 12.22
C ASN A 292 -7.56 -7.11 12.09
N TRP A 293 -8.40 -7.15 11.05
CA TRP A 293 -9.40 -6.10 10.77
C TRP A 293 -10.47 -5.90 11.88
N GLU A 294 -10.72 -6.92 12.73
CA GLU A 294 -11.60 -6.78 13.89
C GLU A 294 -10.87 -6.14 15.07
N ASN A 295 -9.57 -6.46 15.23
CA ASN A 295 -8.73 -6.00 16.34
C ASN A 295 -7.38 -5.50 15.81
N PRO A 296 -7.28 -4.25 15.32
CA PRO A 296 -6.08 -3.74 14.67
C PRO A 296 -5.02 -3.18 15.64
N GLY A 297 -5.23 -3.34 16.95
CA GLY A 297 -4.36 -2.78 18.00
C GLY A 297 -4.85 -1.46 18.59
N PHE A 298 -5.96 -0.90 18.11
CA PHE A 298 -6.62 0.26 18.70
C PHE A 298 -8.16 0.16 18.55
N VAL A 299 -8.89 1.03 19.25
CA VAL A 299 -10.36 1.00 19.24
C VAL A 299 -10.89 1.63 17.96
N GLN A 300 -11.72 0.87 17.24
CA GLN A 300 -12.49 1.36 16.09
C GLN A 300 -13.99 1.12 16.31
N SER A 301 -14.83 2.05 15.86
CA SER A 301 -16.27 1.82 15.71
C SER A 301 -16.57 1.11 14.39
N GLY A 302 -17.83 0.76 14.14
CA GLY A 302 -18.26 0.20 12.85
C GLY A 302 -18.18 1.19 11.68
N GLN A 303 -18.16 2.50 11.98
CA GLN A 303 -18.15 3.59 10.99
C GLN A 303 -16.74 4.09 10.68
N ASP A 304 -15.73 3.56 11.36
CA ASP A 304 -14.33 3.78 11.03
C ASP A 304 -13.97 3.04 9.73
N PRO A 305 -12.97 3.51 8.96
CA PRO A 305 -12.46 2.78 7.81
C PRO A 305 -11.96 1.41 8.24
N VAL A 306 -12.21 0.39 7.41
CA VAL A 306 -11.61 -0.92 7.63
C VAL A 306 -10.10 -0.85 7.40
N VAL A 307 -9.34 -1.36 8.35
CA VAL A 307 -7.86 -1.44 8.30
C VAL A 307 -7.42 -2.89 8.51
N CYS A 308 -6.10 -3.14 8.48
CA CYS A 308 -5.55 -4.50 8.51
C CYS A 308 -6.14 -5.38 7.39
N VAL A 309 -6.40 -4.76 6.24
CA VAL A 309 -6.86 -5.42 5.01
C VAL A 309 -5.82 -5.23 3.92
N SER A 310 -5.62 -6.29 3.15
CA SER A 310 -4.68 -6.27 2.04
C SER A 310 -5.35 -5.73 0.77
N ARG A 311 -4.54 -5.41 -0.23
CA ARG A 311 -5.08 -5.04 -1.55
C ARG A 311 -5.89 -6.19 -2.15
N SER A 312 -5.50 -7.44 -1.90
CA SER A 312 -6.25 -8.62 -2.34
C SER A 312 -7.61 -8.73 -1.66
N ASP A 313 -7.69 -8.46 -0.36
CA ASP A 313 -8.96 -8.42 0.39
C ASP A 313 -9.91 -7.35 -0.18
N ALA A 314 -9.36 -6.16 -0.47
CA ALA A 314 -10.11 -5.06 -1.06
C ALA A 314 -10.65 -5.38 -2.47
N GLN A 315 -9.86 -6.09 -3.29
CA GLN A 315 -10.32 -6.61 -4.59
C GLN A 315 -11.44 -7.63 -4.45
N ASN A 316 -11.34 -8.55 -3.47
CA ASN A 316 -12.37 -9.55 -3.20
C ASN A 316 -13.67 -8.91 -2.70
N PHE A 317 -13.60 -7.84 -1.89
CA PHE A 317 -14.75 -7.02 -1.53
C PHE A 317 -15.43 -6.42 -2.78
N ALA A 318 -14.64 -5.85 -3.70
CA ALA A 318 -15.17 -5.30 -4.95
C ALA A 318 -15.84 -6.37 -5.85
N VAL A 319 -15.29 -7.60 -5.89
CA VAL A 319 -15.89 -8.74 -6.58
C VAL A 319 -17.25 -9.10 -5.99
N TRP A 320 -17.34 -9.21 -4.66
CA TRP A 320 -18.60 -9.49 -3.97
C TRP A 320 -19.65 -8.41 -4.27
N LEU A 321 -19.29 -7.13 -4.14
CA LEU A 321 -20.23 -6.04 -4.38
C LEU A 321 -20.69 -5.99 -5.84
N SER A 322 -19.80 -6.29 -6.78
CA SER A 322 -20.15 -6.42 -8.21
C SER A 322 -21.17 -7.51 -8.46
N LYS A 323 -21.00 -8.67 -7.82
CA LYS A 323 -21.95 -9.77 -7.91
C LYS A 323 -23.29 -9.43 -7.27
N LYS A 324 -23.27 -8.74 -6.13
CA LYS A 324 -24.46 -8.41 -5.36
C LYS A 324 -25.40 -7.45 -6.09
N THR A 325 -24.84 -6.47 -6.78
CA THR A 325 -25.59 -5.38 -7.40
C THR A 325 -25.74 -5.53 -8.92
N GLY A 326 -24.86 -6.31 -9.56
CA GLY A 326 -24.77 -6.43 -11.01
C GLY A 326 -24.00 -5.29 -11.69
N ALA A 327 -23.55 -4.27 -10.95
CA ALA A 327 -22.64 -3.24 -11.44
C ALA A 327 -21.18 -3.73 -11.35
N LYS A 328 -20.26 -3.01 -11.99
CA LYS A 328 -18.83 -3.35 -11.98
C LYS A 328 -18.08 -2.42 -11.02
N TYR A 329 -17.54 -3.00 -9.95
CA TYR A 329 -16.68 -2.32 -8.99
C TYR A 329 -15.25 -2.82 -9.07
N ARG A 330 -14.32 -1.95 -8.69
CA ARG A 330 -12.89 -2.23 -8.60
C ARG A 330 -12.23 -1.20 -7.69
N LEU A 331 -10.97 -1.42 -7.35
CA LEU A 331 -10.14 -0.35 -6.80
C LEU A 331 -9.96 0.76 -7.86
N PRO A 332 -9.82 2.03 -7.43
CA PRO A 332 -9.43 3.11 -8.32
C PRO A 332 -8.07 2.81 -8.96
N SER A 333 -7.82 3.32 -10.16
CA SER A 333 -6.44 3.55 -10.57
C SER A 333 -5.87 4.69 -9.76
N GLU A 334 -4.55 4.74 -9.68
CA GLU A 334 -3.83 5.82 -9.04
C GLU A 334 -4.18 7.19 -9.66
N ALA A 335 -4.31 7.22 -10.99
CA ALA A 335 -4.72 8.42 -11.72
C ALA A 335 -6.14 8.85 -11.37
N GLU A 336 -7.09 7.91 -11.26
CA GLU A 336 -8.46 8.20 -10.83
C GLU A 336 -8.51 8.73 -9.40
N TRP A 337 -7.71 8.15 -8.50
CA TRP A 337 -7.61 8.58 -7.11
C TRP A 337 -7.09 10.03 -7.00
N GLU A 338 -5.98 10.36 -7.66
CA GLU A 338 -5.42 11.72 -7.60
C GLU A 338 -6.30 12.74 -8.33
N TYR A 339 -6.95 12.35 -9.43
CA TYR A 339 -7.94 13.18 -10.11
C TYR A 339 -9.08 13.57 -9.16
N ALA A 340 -9.59 12.58 -8.42
CA ALA A 340 -10.65 12.75 -7.46
C ALA A 340 -10.22 13.59 -6.25
N ALA A 341 -9.01 13.36 -5.70
CA ALA A 341 -8.46 14.15 -4.60
C ALA A 341 -8.32 15.63 -4.99
N ARG A 342 -7.79 15.89 -6.18
CA ARG A 342 -7.54 17.25 -6.65
C ARG A 342 -8.80 18.03 -6.97
N ALA A 343 -9.87 17.39 -7.45
CA ALA A 343 -11.14 18.04 -7.78
C ALA A 343 -10.97 19.35 -8.61
N PHE A 344 -10.18 19.27 -9.68
CA PHE A 344 -9.71 20.40 -10.55
C PHE A 344 -8.74 21.40 -9.93
N THR A 345 -8.39 21.29 -8.66
CA THR A 345 -7.36 22.13 -8.06
C THR A 345 -5.95 21.66 -8.48
N THR A 346 -5.01 22.59 -8.47
CA THR A 346 -3.58 22.29 -8.63
C THR A 346 -2.82 22.35 -7.31
N LYS A 347 -3.57 22.52 -6.20
CA LYS A 347 -3.04 22.73 -4.86
C LYS A 347 -2.37 21.44 -4.32
N PRO A 348 -1.44 21.55 -3.37
CA PRO A 348 -0.86 20.42 -2.66
C PRO A 348 -1.92 19.62 -1.88
N TYR A 349 -2.77 20.30 -1.10
CA TYR A 349 -3.79 19.65 -0.27
C TYR A 349 -5.20 19.85 -0.82
N ILE A 350 -6.11 18.96 -0.45
CA ILE A 350 -7.52 19.02 -0.87
C ILE A 350 -8.22 20.29 -0.35
N TRP A 351 -7.75 20.85 0.77
CA TRP A 351 -8.30 22.07 1.38
C TRP A 351 -7.56 23.35 0.98
N GLY A 352 -6.27 23.26 0.65
CA GLY A 352 -5.42 24.44 0.72
C GLY A 352 -4.04 24.32 0.10
N SER A 353 -3.29 25.41 0.21
CA SER A 353 -1.92 25.52 -0.28
C SER A 353 -0.88 25.35 0.82
N ASP A 354 -1.33 25.16 2.06
CA ASP A 354 -0.54 25.10 3.28
C ASP A 354 -1.24 24.16 4.30
N LEU A 355 -0.61 23.98 5.45
CA LEU A 355 -1.08 23.13 6.53
C LEU A 355 -2.18 23.79 7.38
N ASP A 356 -2.54 25.05 7.11
CA ASP A 356 -3.55 25.75 7.89
C ASP A 356 -4.91 25.05 7.73
N GLY A 357 -5.52 24.71 8.86
CA GLY A 357 -6.80 24.01 8.89
C GLY A 357 -6.70 22.49 8.70
N LEU A 358 -5.51 21.87 8.77
CA LEU A 358 -5.35 20.41 8.68
C LEU A 358 -6.37 19.66 9.55
N CYS A 359 -6.45 19.95 10.85
CA CYS A 359 -7.35 19.27 11.78
C CYS A 359 -8.85 19.47 11.51
N GLU A 360 -9.24 20.37 10.60
CA GLU A 360 -10.64 20.48 10.12
C GLU A 360 -10.90 19.70 8.82
N ASN A 361 -9.84 19.31 8.11
CA ASN A 361 -9.90 18.81 6.74
C ASN A 361 -9.28 17.41 6.55
N ALA A 362 -8.47 16.92 7.49
CA ALA A 362 -7.76 15.66 7.39
C ALA A 362 -7.44 15.07 8.77
N ALA A 363 -7.35 13.74 8.84
CA ALA A 363 -6.74 13.03 9.98
C ALA A 363 -5.27 12.77 9.69
N GLY A 364 -4.38 13.51 10.33
CA GLY A 364 -2.94 13.38 10.18
C GLY A 364 -2.24 13.32 11.52
N TYR A 365 -0.94 13.08 11.50
CA TYR A 365 -0.15 13.08 12.71
C TYR A 365 -0.15 14.46 13.38
N ASP A 366 -0.81 14.54 14.53
CA ASP A 366 -1.09 15.76 15.27
C ASP A 366 -0.68 15.63 16.75
N ILE A 367 -1.02 16.60 17.60
CA ILE A 367 -0.61 16.54 19.02
C ILE A 367 -1.25 15.37 19.76
N ARG A 368 -2.50 15.01 19.44
CA ARG A 368 -3.23 13.93 20.09
C ARG A 368 -2.65 12.57 19.70
N THR A 369 -2.38 12.38 18.41
CA THR A 369 -1.75 11.18 17.89
C THR A 369 -0.36 11.00 18.50
N ASP A 370 0.46 12.05 18.52
CA ASP A 370 1.79 12.02 19.15
C ASP A 370 1.74 11.66 20.64
N GLU A 371 0.76 12.17 21.40
CA GLU A 371 0.57 11.84 22.81
C GLU A 371 0.09 10.40 23.02
N ALA A 372 -0.82 9.92 22.18
CA ALA A 372 -1.42 8.60 22.31
C ALA A 372 -0.48 7.47 21.87
N THR A 373 0.30 7.68 20.81
CA THR A 373 1.18 6.65 20.24
C THR A 373 2.63 6.75 20.70
N GLY A 374 3.07 7.96 21.07
CA GLY A 374 4.48 8.19 21.42
C GLY A 374 5.44 8.05 20.24
N TYR A 375 4.98 8.14 18.98
CA TYR A 375 5.84 7.99 17.80
C TYR A 375 6.96 9.04 17.70
N LYS A 376 6.71 10.27 18.18
CA LYS A 376 7.65 11.40 18.11
C LYS A 376 8.19 11.64 16.69
N LEU A 377 7.32 11.71 15.69
CA LEU A 377 7.74 12.02 14.31
C LEU A 377 8.36 13.43 14.20
N PRO A 378 9.27 13.69 13.23
CA PRO A 378 9.94 14.97 13.02
C PRO A 378 8.99 16.16 12.82
N SER A 379 7.84 15.92 12.17
CA SER A 379 6.80 16.92 11.97
C SER A 379 5.46 16.40 12.47
N LYS A 380 4.70 17.29 13.12
CA LYS A 380 3.31 17.06 13.54
C LYS A 380 2.51 18.35 13.39
N ALA A 381 1.21 18.22 13.16
CA ALA A 381 0.31 19.37 13.17
C ALA A 381 0.20 19.96 14.59
N ASP A 382 0.32 21.28 14.72
CA ASP A 382 0.11 22.01 15.98
C ASP A 382 -1.39 22.24 16.24
N CYS A 383 -2.16 21.15 16.19
CA CYS A 383 -3.59 21.12 16.47
C CYS A 383 -4.01 19.73 16.97
N ASP A 384 -5.26 19.62 17.41
CA ASP A 384 -5.90 18.38 17.86
C ASP A 384 -7.17 18.20 17.03
N ASP A 385 -7.22 17.14 16.22
CA ASP A 385 -8.35 16.80 15.35
C ASP A 385 -9.46 15.99 16.07
N GLY A 386 -9.21 15.62 17.33
CA GLY A 386 -10.10 14.83 18.19
C GLY A 386 -9.93 13.32 18.08
N ALA A 387 -9.06 12.81 17.20
CA ALA A 387 -8.79 11.40 16.96
C ALA A 387 -7.31 11.06 17.22
N ALA A 388 -7.07 9.98 17.98
CA ALA A 388 -5.70 9.49 18.24
C ALA A 388 -5.22 8.46 17.20
N TYR A 389 -6.16 7.95 16.41
CA TYR A 389 -5.99 6.87 15.42
C TYR A 389 -6.94 7.17 14.24
N THR A 390 -7.55 6.16 13.61
CA THR A 390 -8.63 6.43 12.65
C THR A 390 -9.80 7.18 13.29
N ASN A 391 -10.51 7.93 12.46
CA ASN A 391 -11.80 8.52 12.79
C ASN A 391 -12.89 7.92 11.90
N LYS A 392 -14.16 8.21 12.21
CA LYS A 392 -15.28 7.75 11.37
C LYS A 392 -15.13 8.29 9.95
N ALA A 393 -15.39 7.45 8.95
CA ALA A 393 -15.26 7.84 7.57
C ALA A 393 -16.20 9.03 7.23
N GLY A 394 -15.62 10.06 6.62
CA GLY A 394 -16.19 11.37 6.34
C GLY A 394 -16.47 12.22 7.57
N SER A 395 -15.57 12.22 8.55
CA SER A 395 -15.61 13.15 9.69
C SER A 395 -15.05 14.53 9.36
N TYR A 396 -14.20 14.63 8.33
CA TYR A 396 -13.56 15.88 7.91
C TYR A 396 -14.35 16.57 6.80
N LYS A 397 -13.94 17.77 6.41
CA LYS A 397 -14.58 18.51 5.31
C LYS A 397 -14.32 17.79 3.97
N PRO A 398 -15.35 17.61 3.12
CA PRO A 398 -15.14 17.05 1.79
C PRO A 398 -14.46 18.06 0.88
N ASN A 399 -13.81 17.57 -0.18
CA ASN A 399 -13.35 18.43 -1.26
C ASN A 399 -14.53 18.98 -2.10
N GLU A 400 -14.22 19.80 -3.11
CA GLU A 400 -15.22 20.45 -3.98
C GLU A 400 -16.13 19.48 -4.76
N TRP A 401 -15.81 18.18 -4.79
CA TRP A 401 -16.64 17.15 -5.42
C TRP A 401 -17.46 16.34 -4.42
N GLY A 402 -17.42 16.67 -3.13
CA GLY A 402 -18.17 15.96 -2.09
C GLY A 402 -17.50 14.64 -1.67
N LEU A 403 -16.21 14.48 -1.94
CA LEU A 403 -15.42 13.33 -1.52
C LEU A 403 -14.68 13.66 -0.23
N TYR A 404 -14.72 12.72 0.70
CA TYR A 404 -14.13 12.84 2.03
C TYR A 404 -12.81 12.07 2.12
N ASP A 405 -11.99 12.46 3.08
CA ASP A 405 -10.84 11.70 3.59
C ASP A 405 -9.87 11.25 2.49
N LEU A 406 -9.71 12.08 1.45
CA LEU A 406 -8.68 11.91 0.41
C LEU A 406 -7.33 12.49 0.84
N ALA A 407 -7.20 12.83 2.12
CA ALA A 407 -5.98 13.27 2.77
C ALA A 407 -6.06 12.80 4.24
N GLY A 408 -5.26 11.81 4.59
CA GLY A 408 -5.25 11.24 5.94
C GLY A 408 -6.34 10.22 6.23
N ASN A 409 -6.60 9.99 7.51
CA ASN A 409 -7.39 8.89 8.08
C ASN A 409 -6.76 7.53 7.79
N VAL A 410 -6.83 7.02 6.57
CA VAL A 410 -6.11 5.80 6.16
C VAL A 410 -5.50 5.96 4.78
N ARG A 411 -4.32 5.35 4.58
CA ARG A 411 -3.76 5.16 3.25
C ARG A 411 -4.66 4.21 2.47
N GLU A 412 -4.83 4.45 1.18
CA GLU A 412 -5.80 3.72 0.38
C GLU A 412 -5.18 2.91 -0.75
N TRP A 413 -5.49 1.63 -0.80
CA TRP A 413 -5.09 0.76 -1.90
C TRP A 413 -5.65 1.21 -3.25
N VAL A 414 -4.77 1.33 -4.25
CA VAL A 414 -5.13 1.52 -5.66
C VAL A 414 -4.74 0.31 -6.52
N SER A 415 -5.25 0.25 -7.75
CA SER A 415 -5.05 -0.88 -8.68
C SER A 415 -3.72 -0.84 -9.44
N ASP A 416 -2.92 0.21 -9.30
CA ASP A 416 -1.64 0.36 -10.01
C ASP A 416 -0.54 -0.47 -9.35
N ALA A 417 0.36 -1.00 -10.17
CA ALA A 417 1.69 -1.39 -9.73
C ALA A 417 2.59 -0.15 -9.67
N TRP A 418 3.51 -0.13 -8.71
CA TRP A 418 4.43 0.97 -8.50
C TRP A 418 5.27 1.25 -9.75
N GLU A 419 5.41 2.53 -10.02
CA GLU A 419 6.42 3.06 -10.92
C GLU A 419 7.13 4.20 -10.18
N PRO A 420 8.47 4.13 -10.03
CA PRO A 420 9.25 5.12 -9.31
C PRO A 420 9.37 6.46 -10.04
N ASN A 421 8.93 6.56 -11.31
CA ASN A 421 8.98 7.78 -12.09
C ASN A 421 7.70 7.96 -12.92
N LEU A 422 7.04 9.11 -12.77
CA LEU A 422 5.80 9.39 -13.49
C LEU A 422 5.98 9.69 -14.98
N SER A 423 7.20 9.83 -15.50
CA SER A 423 7.47 10.18 -16.91
C SER A 423 7.12 9.06 -17.88
N SER A 424 7.14 7.82 -17.41
CA SER A 424 6.62 6.63 -18.08
C SER A 424 5.12 6.43 -17.82
N GLY A 425 4.44 7.43 -17.25
CA GLY A 425 3.13 7.30 -16.63
C GLY A 425 1.91 7.19 -17.52
N PRO A 426 0.79 6.68 -16.95
CA PRO A 426 -0.44 6.56 -17.69
C PRO A 426 -0.91 7.97 -18.01
N SER A 427 -0.93 8.28 -19.29
CA SER A 427 -1.58 9.50 -19.80
C SER A 427 -3.11 9.39 -19.75
N SER A 428 -3.65 8.39 -19.04
CA SER A 428 -5.07 8.04 -18.95
C SER A 428 -5.47 7.48 -17.58
N GLU A 429 -6.76 7.26 -17.35
CA GLU A 429 -7.31 6.61 -16.15
C GLU A 429 -6.90 5.13 -15.99
N ARG A 430 -6.26 4.52 -16.99
CA ARG A 430 -5.95 3.09 -16.96
C ARG A 430 -4.85 2.78 -15.94
N PRO A 431 -5.04 1.75 -15.09
CA PRO A 431 -4.03 1.39 -14.12
C PRO A 431 -2.78 0.82 -14.81
N ARG A 432 -1.62 1.08 -14.21
CA ARG A 432 -0.36 0.45 -14.58
C ARG A 432 -0.36 -1.01 -14.12
N THR A 433 -0.40 -1.94 -15.07
CA THR A 433 -0.33 -3.38 -14.77
C THR A 433 0.95 -4.05 -15.27
N SER A 434 1.79 -3.30 -15.99
CA SER A 434 3.01 -3.78 -16.65
C SER A 434 4.32 -3.24 -16.04
N GLY A 435 4.23 -2.49 -14.94
CA GLY A 435 5.40 -2.09 -14.15
C GLY A 435 6.04 -3.30 -13.47
N VAL A 436 7.05 -3.05 -12.63
CA VAL A 436 7.61 -4.08 -11.74
C VAL A 436 6.41 -4.58 -10.91
N GLN A 437 5.88 -5.75 -11.25
CA GLN A 437 4.52 -6.23 -10.95
C GLN A 437 4.37 -6.68 -9.48
N GLN A 438 5.03 -5.93 -8.61
CA GLN A 438 5.79 -6.42 -7.48
C GLN A 438 5.57 -5.50 -6.27
N PHE A 439 5.08 -4.28 -6.51
CA PHE A 439 4.81 -3.33 -5.44
C PHE A 439 3.45 -2.66 -5.64
N PRO A 440 2.40 -3.03 -4.89
CA PRO A 440 1.15 -2.26 -4.92
C PRO A 440 1.33 -0.86 -4.33
N VAL A 441 0.48 0.06 -4.77
CA VAL A 441 0.51 1.46 -4.38
C VAL A 441 -0.59 1.79 -3.39
N GLN A 442 -0.29 2.64 -2.41
CA GLN A 442 -1.29 3.36 -1.62
C GLN A 442 -1.16 4.88 -1.80
N ARG A 443 -2.28 5.58 -1.57
CA ARG A 443 -2.42 7.04 -1.70
C ARG A 443 -3.03 7.65 -0.45
N GLY A 444 -2.88 8.97 -0.28
CA GLY A 444 -3.62 9.79 0.68
C GLY A 444 -2.97 10.06 2.03
N GLY A 445 -2.03 9.20 2.46
CA GLY A 445 -1.51 9.25 3.83
C GLY A 445 -2.54 8.72 4.84
N GLY A 446 -2.09 8.43 6.06
CA GLY A 446 -2.92 7.96 7.16
C GLY A 446 -2.88 8.89 8.37
N TRP A 447 -3.65 8.55 9.40
CA TRP A 447 -3.63 9.23 10.69
C TRP A 447 -2.22 9.24 11.34
N ASP A 448 -1.36 8.29 10.98
CA ASP A 448 0.01 8.14 11.47
C ASP A 448 1.07 8.80 10.58
N ASP A 449 0.67 9.51 9.51
CA ASP A 449 1.59 10.18 8.60
C ASP A 449 1.79 11.65 8.98
N MET A 450 3.03 12.12 8.79
CA MET A 450 3.36 13.53 8.96
C MET A 450 2.51 14.41 8.03
N PRO A 451 2.18 15.64 8.43
CA PRO A 451 1.31 16.55 7.66
C PRO A 451 1.69 16.71 6.18
N GLU A 452 2.98 16.68 5.86
CA GLU A 452 3.53 16.85 4.52
C GLU A 452 3.23 15.65 3.61
N ASN A 453 2.96 14.47 4.19
CA ASN A 453 2.61 13.24 3.48
C ASN A 453 1.09 13.12 3.22
N LEU A 454 0.31 14.14 3.59
CA LEU A 454 -1.12 14.23 3.27
C LEU A 454 -1.41 14.99 1.97
N ARG A 455 -0.36 15.38 1.24
CA ARG A 455 -0.49 16.05 -0.07
C ARG A 455 -1.15 15.10 -1.06
N SER A 456 -1.95 15.65 -1.97
CA SER A 456 -2.61 14.90 -3.05
C SER A 456 -1.61 14.15 -3.94
N ALA A 457 -0.38 14.68 -4.06
CA ALA A 457 0.68 14.08 -4.85
C ALA A 457 1.41 12.92 -4.14
N TYR A 458 1.30 12.80 -2.81
CA TYR A 458 2.01 11.79 -2.03
C TYR A 458 1.58 10.36 -2.44
N ARG A 459 2.56 9.46 -2.49
CA ARG A 459 2.42 8.09 -2.98
C ARG A 459 3.34 7.18 -2.18
N SER A 460 2.85 6.01 -1.80
CA SER A 460 3.66 5.00 -1.13
C SER A 460 3.58 3.66 -1.85
N ALA A 461 4.70 2.94 -1.84
CA ALA A 461 4.84 1.60 -2.40
C ALA A 461 4.97 0.58 -1.28
N TYR A 462 4.39 -0.60 -1.48
CA TYR A 462 4.51 -1.72 -0.54
C TYR A 462 5.04 -2.94 -1.28
N TYR A 463 5.74 -3.85 -0.61
CA TYR A 463 6.40 -4.99 -1.26
C TYR A 463 5.47 -6.15 -1.61
N SER A 464 4.24 -6.15 -1.10
CA SER A 464 3.29 -7.25 -1.28
C SER A 464 1.85 -6.76 -1.33
N GLU A 465 1.03 -7.34 -2.20
CA GLU A 465 -0.42 -7.11 -2.21
C GLU A 465 -1.15 -7.76 -1.04
N TYR A 466 -0.46 -8.57 -0.23
CA TYR A 466 -0.95 -9.24 0.96
C TYR A 466 -0.57 -8.53 2.26
N ILE A 467 0.24 -7.46 2.21
CA ILE A 467 0.55 -6.68 3.41
C ILE A 467 -0.74 -6.08 3.98
N ARG A 468 -0.82 -6.09 5.31
CA ARG A 468 -1.92 -5.54 6.10
C ARG A 468 -1.29 -4.57 7.10
N SER A 469 -1.80 -3.34 7.16
CA SER A 469 -1.35 -2.31 8.11
C SER A 469 -2.53 -1.73 8.86
N TYR A 470 -2.31 -1.31 10.10
CA TYR A 470 -3.32 -0.63 10.93
C TYR A 470 -3.80 0.70 10.30
N SER A 471 -3.06 1.23 9.30
CA SER A 471 -3.32 2.51 8.63
C SER A 471 -3.62 2.31 7.14
N GLY A 472 -3.75 1.06 6.68
CA GLY A 472 -4.08 0.73 5.30
C GLY A 472 -5.54 0.30 5.13
N GLY A 473 -6.31 1.10 4.39
CA GLY A 473 -7.68 0.83 3.99
C GLY A 473 -7.88 0.94 2.48
N PHE A 474 -9.11 1.20 2.03
CA PHE A 474 -9.42 1.35 0.61
C PHE A 474 -10.77 2.04 0.36
N ARG A 475 -10.94 2.50 -0.88
CA ARG A 475 -12.20 3.00 -1.43
C ARG A 475 -12.48 2.35 -2.80
N LEU A 476 -13.69 2.48 -3.34
CA LEU A 476 -14.08 1.78 -4.58
C LEU A 476 -14.43 2.72 -5.73
N VAL A 477 -14.09 2.27 -6.94
CA VAL A 477 -14.66 2.78 -8.19
C VAL A 477 -15.82 1.90 -8.64
N ARG A 478 -16.85 2.53 -9.19
CA ARG A 478 -18.00 1.93 -9.88
C ARG A 478 -18.03 2.43 -11.33
N GLU A 479 -18.00 1.55 -12.32
CA GLU A 479 -18.03 1.94 -13.74
C GLU A 479 -19.45 2.41 -14.14
N ILE A 480 -19.57 3.56 -14.83
CA ILE A 480 -20.87 4.19 -15.17
C ILE A 480 -21.09 4.38 -16.67
#